data_AF-A0A151AG55-F1
#
_entry.id   AF-A0A151AG55-F1
#
_cell.length_a   1.000
_cell.length_b   1.000
_cell.length_c   1.000
_cell.angle_alpha   90.00
_cell.angle_beta   90.00
_cell.angle_gamma   90.00
#
_symmetry.space_group_name_H-M   'P 1'
#
loop_
_entity.id
_entity.type
_entity.pdbx_description
1 polymer ?
#
loop_
_entity_poly.entity_id
_entity_poly.type
_entity_poly.pdbx_seq_one_letter_code
_entity_poly.pdbx_strand_id
1 'polypeptide(L)'
;MRKSLSRRTFIGTVGASSIALAGCMGDGNDTNGNDNDDNSGNGNGNNNNSDNEGNDNGGGSNEAAQAAATEYGEVLDDFESINWYALRDEQINPDDSQAVTGNQSMAVTLDSNVSTVALAPSSPLDLTDKYLSAAVKVNSPVGGRLSLHVRAPNGDNYVTSSRTLPSGVDEWFRVDFGYTVGYGGPDFSQVQELRLEMVGPDGSSVDYRVDDLRTTPAQDESNIILAFYGGLQEHYETVFPMLEERGWVGTLGISQDLLNTSGRLSIDQLREMRDAGWDVCSYPMHAGDMTQYGMEEQRRIVENNRDYLANRGFEEGSQHFFTPRNRMNNDLLNVLRDTHETAYVFGGCSSGIPPTGRHTISAISGSSFQSTRKPILRADIHNQVVVPYFEHIGPEGMSVEEFEMQLDRIEDNSYGAGLEPITPTQLLENY
;
A
#
# COMPACT_ATOMS: atom_id res chain seq x y z
N MET A 1 -43.21 47.81 -13.82
CA MET A 1 -43.01 47.86 -12.35
C MET A 1 -42.55 46.49 -11.88
N ARG A 2 -41.28 46.41 -11.42
CA ARG A 2 -40.64 45.22 -10.85
C ARG A 2 -41.24 44.90 -9.47
N LYS A 3 -41.44 43.62 -9.16
CA LYS A 3 -41.50 43.14 -7.77
C LYS A 3 -40.44 42.05 -7.56
N SER A 4 -39.79 42.18 -6.42
CA SER A 4 -38.47 41.69 -6.01
C SER A 4 -38.45 40.22 -5.59
N LEU A 5 -37.37 39.54 -5.99
CA LEU A 5 -36.92 38.26 -5.45
C LEU A 5 -36.43 38.44 -4.00
N SER A 6 -36.93 37.61 -3.10
CA SER A 6 -36.46 37.48 -1.71
C SER A 6 -35.35 36.43 -1.67
N ARG A 7 -34.18 36.85 -1.16
CA ARG A 7 -33.03 36.00 -0.85
C ARG A 7 -33.36 35.12 0.35
N ARG A 8 -33.29 33.79 0.19
CA ARG A 8 -33.21 32.86 1.32
C ARG A 8 -31.75 32.49 1.53
N THR A 9 -31.21 32.98 2.63
CA THR A 9 -29.94 32.59 3.25
C THR A 9 -30.01 31.12 3.61
N PHE A 10 -29.20 30.28 2.96
CA PHE A 10 -28.96 28.90 3.37
C PHE A 10 -27.80 28.95 4.37
N ILE A 11 -28.12 28.83 5.67
CA ILE A 11 -27.13 28.70 6.74
C ILE A 11 -26.61 27.26 6.70
N GLY A 12 -25.29 27.14 6.54
CA GLY A 12 -24.57 25.87 6.56
C GLY A 12 -24.75 25.13 7.88
N THR A 13 -24.99 23.83 7.77
CA THR A 13 -24.82 22.88 8.86
C THR A 13 -23.75 21.91 8.38
N VAL A 14 -22.48 22.24 8.67
CA VAL A 14 -21.37 21.30 8.54
C VAL A 14 -21.48 20.39 9.76
N GLY A 15 -22.05 19.20 9.54
CA GLY A 15 -21.97 18.11 10.50
C GLY A 15 -20.53 17.62 10.55
N ALA A 16 -19.83 17.93 11.63
CA ALA A 16 -18.59 17.26 11.99
C ALA A 16 -18.94 15.82 12.38
N SER A 17 -19.00 14.93 11.38
CA SER A 17 -19.05 13.49 11.61
C SER A 17 -17.64 13.05 11.98
N SER A 18 -17.31 13.15 13.27
CA SER A 18 -16.16 12.47 13.85
C SER A 18 -16.40 10.97 13.76
N ILE A 19 -15.96 10.38 12.64
CA ILE A 19 -15.82 8.93 12.52
C ILE A 19 -14.61 8.54 13.39
N ALA A 20 -14.88 8.26 14.65
CA ALA A 20 -14.00 7.51 15.52
C ALA A 20 -14.01 6.04 15.04
N LEU A 21 -13.21 5.73 14.03
CA LEU A 21 -12.81 4.37 13.77
C LEU A 21 -11.64 4.07 14.71
N ALA A 22 -11.90 3.18 15.65
CA ALA A 22 -10.96 2.68 16.63
C ALA A 22 -9.62 2.31 15.98
N GLY A 23 -8.54 2.78 16.60
CA GLY A 23 -7.18 2.54 16.16
C GLY A 23 -6.83 1.06 16.16
N CYS A 24 -6.29 0.61 15.03
CA CYS A 24 -5.31 -0.47 15.00
C CYS A 24 -3.94 0.18 14.76
N MET A 25 -3.49 0.95 15.74
CA MET A 25 -2.05 1.13 15.96
C MET A 25 -1.64 -0.09 16.77
N GLY A 26 -1.07 -1.09 16.10
CA GLY A 26 -0.45 -2.23 16.75
C GLY A 26 0.74 -1.73 17.55
N ASP A 27 0.57 -1.65 18.86
CA ASP A 27 1.60 -1.37 19.84
C ASP A 27 2.54 -2.60 19.88
N GLY A 28 3.73 -2.44 19.30
CA GLY A 28 4.79 -3.45 19.32
C GLY A 28 5.35 -3.56 20.73
N ASN A 29 4.77 -4.45 21.52
CA ASN A 29 5.23 -4.72 22.88
C ASN A 29 6.41 -5.71 22.83
N ASP A 30 7.62 -5.17 22.63
CA ASP A 30 8.88 -5.91 22.81
C ASP A 30 9.08 -6.22 24.30
N THR A 31 9.04 -7.50 24.64
CA THR A 31 9.46 -7.99 25.95
C THR A 31 10.98 -7.86 26.09
N ASN A 32 11.38 -6.86 26.88
CA ASN A 32 12.74 -6.62 27.33
C ASN A 32 13.30 -7.80 28.15
N GLY A 33 14.28 -8.50 27.57
CA GLY A 33 15.20 -9.40 28.27
C GLY A 33 16.49 -8.65 28.58
N ASN A 34 16.64 -8.31 29.85
CA ASN A 34 17.75 -7.61 30.49
C ASN A 34 19.11 -8.30 30.27
N ASP A 35 20.12 -7.57 29.78
CA ASP A 35 21.52 -7.78 30.18
C ASP A 35 22.31 -6.47 30.11
N ASN A 36 22.83 -6.10 31.27
CA ASN A 36 23.80 -5.03 31.47
C ASN A 36 25.15 -5.45 30.88
N ASP A 37 25.87 -4.52 30.27
CA ASP A 37 27.28 -4.33 30.65
C ASP A 37 27.78 -2.94 30.22
N ASP A 38 28.24 -2.21 31.22
CA ASP A 38 29.02 -0.99 31.12
C ASP A 38 30.37 -1.28 30.44
N ASN A 39 30.78 -0.42 29.49
CA ASN A 39 32.16 0.08 29.55
C ASN A 39 32.36 1.40 28.79
N SER A 40 32.80 2.42 29.52
CA SER A 40 33.34 3.66 28.99
C SER A 40 34.76 3.44 28.45
N GLY A 41 35.09 4.04 27.31
CA GLY A 41 36.44 4.04 26.75
C GLY A 41 36.68 5.24 25.84
N ASN A 42 37.15 6.33 26.45
CA ASN A 42 37.61 7.57 25.80
C ASN A 42 38.95 7.34 25.07
N GLY A 43 39.16 7.92 23.86
CA GLY A 43 40.44 7.74 23.15
C GLY A 43 40.62 8.36 21.76
N ASN A 44 40.60 9.69 21.68
CA ASN A 44 41.50 10.57 20.90
C ASN A 44 41.98 10.19 19.46
N GLY A 45 41.44 10.89 18.47
CA GLY A 45 42.12 11.66 17.41
C GLY A 45 43.24 11.05 16.56
N ASN A 46 43.01 11.01 15.23
CA ASN A 46 44.01 11.53 14.30
C ASN A 46 43.39 11.98 12.97
N ASN A 47 43.67 13.24 12.62
CA ASN A 47 43.43 13.85 11.30
C ASN A 47 44.28 13.14 10.24
N ASN A 48 43.69 12.82 9.10
CA ASN A 48 44.41 12.89 7.84
C ASN A 48 43.48 13.34 6.72
N ASN A 49 43.86 14.49 6.18
CA ASN A 49 43.26 15.19 5.06
C ASN A 49 43.60 14.43 3.77
N SER A 50 42.59 13.98 3.02
CA SER A 50 42.75 13.66 1.61
C SER A 50 41.53 14.20 0.87
N ASP A 51 41.75 15.33 0.22
CA ASP A 51 40.87 15.90 -0.78
C ASP A 51 40.62 14.86 -1.89
N ASN A 52 39.36 14.48 -2.12
CA ASN A 52 38.94 14.02 -3.43
C ASN A 52 37.45 14.33 -3.66
N GLU A 53 37.25 15.42 -4.39
CA GLU A 53 36.30 15.59 -5.49
C GLU A 53 34.85 15.08 -5.30
N GLY A 54 33.99 16.03 -4.96
CA GLY A 54 32.60 16.22 -5.42
C GLY A 54 31.82 14.97 -5.82
N ASN A 55 31.09 14.40 -4.86
CA ASN A 55 29.95 13.55 -5.18
C ASN A 55 28.76 14.46 -5.50
N ASP A 56 28.45 14.57 -6.79
CA ASP A 56 27.33 15.32 -7.35
C ASP A 56 26.02 14.59 -7.00
N ASN A 57 25.46 14.90 -5.83
CA ASN A 57 24.24 14.28 -5.31
C ASN A 57 22.99 15.00 -5.87
N GLY A 58 22.87 15.02 -7.20
CA GLY A 58 21.83 15.75 -7.94
C GLY A 58 20.87 14.90 -8.78
N GLY A 59 20.93 13.56 -8.69
CA GLY A 59 20.22 12.65 -9.61
C GLY A 59 18.86 12.09 -9.17
N GLY A 60 18.52 12.08 -7.88
CA GLY A 60 17.46 11.21 -7.35
C GLY A 60 16.01 11.59 -7.69
N SER A 61 15.69 12.88 -7.85
CA SER A 61 14.28 13.30 -8.02
C SER A 61 13.68 12.89 -9.37
N ASN A 62 14.48 12.82 -10.42
CA ASN A 62 14.01 12.50 -11.77
C ASN A 62 13.79 10.99 -11.95
N GLU A 63 14.64 10.15 -11.36
CA GLU A 63 14.49 8.69 -11.40
C GLU A 63 13.25 8.22 -10.64
N ALA A 64 13.03 8.75 -9.42
CA ALA A 64 11.84 8.43 -8.64
C ALA A 64 10.54 8.89 -9.33
N ALA A 65 10.56 10.06 -9.97
CA ALA A 65 9.44 10.55 -10.77
C ALA A 65 9.16 9.61 -11.95
N GLN A 66 10.19 9.22 -12.71
CA GLN A 66 10.06 8.28 -13.82
C GLN A 66 9.49 6.92 -13.36
N ALA A 67 9.92 6.42 -12.20
CA ALA A 67 9.43 5.16 -11.65
C ALA A 67 7.99 5.24 -11.10
N ALA A 68 7.49 6.43 -10.77
CA ALA A 68 6.12 6.66 -10.37
C ALA A 68 5.19 6.95 -11.58
N ALA A 69 5.74 7.32 -12.73
CA ALA A 69 4.98 7.54 -13.95
C ALA A 69 4.37 6.23 -14.48
N THR A 70 3.23 6.34 -15.15
CA THR A 70 2.63 5.21 -15.86
C THR A 70 1.99 5.71 -17.14
N GLU A 71 2.04 4.89 -18.19
CA GLU A 71 1.28 5.15 -19.42
C GLU A 71 -0.08 4.42 -19.43
N TYR A 72 -0.32 3.53 -18.45
CA TYR A 72 -1.55 2.77 -18.36
C TYR A 72 -2.72 3.65 -17.91
N GLY A 73 -3.88 3.46 -18.55
CA GLY A 73 -5.08 4.24 -18.27
C GLY A 73 -5.12 5.62 -18.92
N GLU A 74 -6.15 6.38 -18.58
CA GLU A 74 -6.41 7.74 -19.07
C GLU A 74 -6.12 8.76 -17.97
N VAL A 75 -5.47 9.86 -18.33
CA VAL A 75 -5.23 10.99 -17.42
C VAL A 75 -6.56 11.68 -17.10
N LEU A 76 -6.90 11.73 -15.82
CA LEU A 76 -8.05 12.44 -15.29
C LEU A 76 -7.67 13.89 -14.92
N ASP A 77 -6.49 14.08 -14.32
CA ASP A 77 -5.91 15.38 -13.99
C ASP A 77 -4.38 15.28 -14.03
N ASP A 78 -3.75 16.11 -14.86
CA ASP A 78 -2.29 16.25 -14.98
C ASP A 78 -1.73 17.39 -14.14
N PHE A 79 -2.60 18.13 -13.44
CA PHE A 79 -2.24 19.26 -12.58
C PHE A 79 -1.51 20.41 -13.29
N GLU A 80 -1.50 20.48 -14.62
CA GLU A 80 -1.03 21.64 -15.40
C GLU A 80 -1.96 22.86 -15.22
N SER A 81 -3.17 22.63 -14.71
CA SER A 81 -4.08 23.66 -14.24
C SER A 81 -4.68 23.27 -12.89
N ILE A 82 -4.31 24.00 -11.83
CA ILE A 82 -4.79 23.73 -10.48
C ILE A 82 -6.26 24.16 -10.33
N ASN A 83 -7.17 23.21 -10.53
CA ASN A 83 -8.62 23.37 -10.37
C ASN A 83 -9.14 22.87 -9.01
N TRP A 84 -8.23 22.50 -8.12
CA TRP A 84 -8.53 22.02 -6.77
C TRP A 84 -8.69 23.18 -5.79
N TYR A 85 -9.55 23.01 -4.78
CA TYR A 85 -9.80 24.02 -3.75
C TYR A 85 -9.66 23.46 -2.34
N ALA A 86 -9.24 24.34 -1.43
CA ALA A 86 -9.11 24.04 -0.01
C ALA A 86 -10.49 23.92 0.66
N LEU A 87 -10.65 22.94 1.56
CA LEU A 87 -11.86 22.83 2.40
C LEU A 87 -11.68 23.47 3.79
N ARG A 88 -10.44 23.79 4.18
CA ARG A 88 -10.05 24.50 5.39
C ARG A 88 -9.11 25.66 5.00
N ASP A 89 -7.94 25.72 5.63
CA ASP A 89 -6.92 26.75 5.45
C ASP A 89 -5.71 26.26 4.61
N GLU A 90 -5.88 25.13 3.89
CA GLU A 90 -4.82 24.56 3.05
C GLU A 90 -4.31 25.59 2.02
N GLN A 91 -2.99 25.66 1.83
CA GLN A 91 -2.40 26.36 0.70
C GLN A 91 -2.20 25.36 -0.44
N ILE A 92 -2.75 25.68 -1.61
CA ILE A 92 -2.62 24.87 -2.83
C ILE A 92 -1.85 25.71 -3.84
N ASN A 93 -0.67 25.23 -4.24
CA ASN A 93 0.20 25.94 -5.17
C ASN A 93 0.71 24.97 -6.26
N PRO A 94 0.93 25.44 -7.50
CA PRO A 94 1.72 24.68 -8.45
C PRO A 94 3.18 24.57 -7.97
N ASP A 95 3.83 23.44 -8.24
CA ASP A 95 5.26 23.22 -8.02
C ASP A 95 5.93 22.80 -9.33
N ASP A 96 6.65 23.74 -9.95
CA ASP A 96 7.37 23.57 -11.23
C ASP A 96 8.75 22.89 -11.08
N SER A 97 9.16 22.62 -9.84
CA SER A 97 10.43 21.96 -9.52
C SER A 97 10.28 20.46 -9.32
N GLN A 98 9.05 19.97 -9.12
CA GLN A 98 8.72 18.59 -8.84
C GLN A 98 7.50 18.19 -9.66
N ALA A 99 7.71 17.44 -10.74
CA ALA A 99 6.65 16.88 -11.57
C ALA A 99 7.00 15.44 -11.96
N VAL A 100 5.98 14.60 -12.09
CA VAL A 100 6.05 13.23 -12.62
C VAL A 100 5.75 13.25 -14.11
N THR A 101 4.76 14.03 -14.52
CA THR A 101 4.43 14.30 -15.92
C THR A 101 4.29 15.81 -16.15
N GLY A 102 4.44 16.27 -17.39
CA GLY A 102 4.28 17.69 -17.68
C GLY A 102 5.37 18.57 -17.08
N ASN A 103 5.00 19.76 -16.61
CA ASN A 103 5.91 20.79 -16.11
C ASN A 103 5.69 21.15 -14.64
N GLN A 104 4.56 20.75 -14.03
CA GLN A 104 4.28 21.04 -12.62
C GLN A 104 3.43 19.96 -11.96
N SER A 105 3.49 19.88 -10.64
CA SER A 105 2.53 19.13 -9.81
C SER A 105 1.70 20.06 -8.93
N MET A 106 0.68 19.51 -8.26
CA MET A 106 -0.02 20.23 -7.20
C MET A 106 0.68 20.01 -5.86
N ALA A 107 1.15 21.08 -5.22
CA ALA A 107 1.63 21.09 -3.85
C ALA A 107 0.56 21.56 -2.88
N VAL A 108 0.42 20.86 -1.75
CA VAL A 108 -0.53 21.16 -0.67
C VAL A 108 0.22 21.27 0.64
N THR A 109 0.07 22.40 1.33
CA THR A 109 0.68 22.64 2.64
C THR A 109 -0.33 23.14 3.67
N LEU A 110 -0.21 22.70 4.92
CA LEU A 110 -1.04 23.16 6.04
C LEU A 110 -0.32 22.97 7.39
N ASP A 111 -0.37 23.98 8.25
CA ASP A 111 0.14 23.92 9.63
C ASP A 111 -0.84 23.21 10.59
N SER A 112 -1.31 22.03 10.16
CA SER A 112 -2.18 21.14 10.91
C SER A 112 -1.98 19.72 10.39
N ASN A 113 -2.34 18.72 11.20
CA ASN A 113 -2.15 17.33 10.85
C ASN A 113 -3.21 16.76 9.91
N VAL A 114 -4.21 17.56 9.50
CA VAL A 114 -5.29 17.11 8.60
C VAL A 114 -5.53 18.15 7.52
N SER A 115 -5.18 17.80 6.28
CA SER A 115 -5.53 18.60 5.10
C SER A 115 -6.64 17.91 4.30
N THR A 116 -7.52 18.69 3.67
CA THR A 116 -8.47 18.17 2.70
C THR A 116 -8.63 19.14 1.53
N VAL A 117 -8.27 18.69 0.33
CA VAL A 117 -8.47 19.44 -0.92
C VAL A 117 -9.48 18.72 -1.80
N ALA A 118 -10.23 19.47 -2.60
CA ALA A 118 -11.32 18.93 -3.40
C ALA A 118 -11.29 19.40 -4.84
N LEU A 119 -11.73 18.53 -5.75
CA LEU A 119 -12.02 18.83 -7.14
C LEU A 119 -13.52 18.66 -7.37
N ALA A 120 -14.19 19.74 -7.79
CA ALA A 120 -15.58 19.73 -8.22
C ALA A 120 -15.60 20.03 -9.74
N PRO A 121 -15.64 19.00 -10.59
CA PRO A 121 -15.59 19.18 -12.03
C PRO A 121 -16.85 19.89 -12.54
N SER A 122 -16.70 20.65 -13.62
CA SER A 122 -17.80 21.45 -14.19
C SER A 122 -18.99 20.61 -14.69
N SER A 123 -18.73 19.34 -14.99
CA SER A 123 -19.71 18.30 -15.29
C SER A 123 -19.39 17.05 -14.44
N PRO A 124 -20.40 16.25 -14.05
CA PRO A 124 -20.16 15.00 -13.34
C PRO A 124 -19.18 14.08 -14.08
N LEU A 125 -18.33 13.37 -13.33
CA LEU A 125 -17.42 12.36 -13.85
C LEU A 125 -18.13 11.02 -13.93
N ASP A 126 -17.87 10.29 -15.02
CA ASP A 126 -18.23 8.88 -15.13
C ASP A 126 -17.03 8.01 -14.75
N LEU A 127 -17.12 7.45 -13.55
CA LEU A 127 -16.17 6.51 -12.96
C LEU A 127 -16.74 5.09 -12.88
N THR A 128 -17.82 4.81 -13.62
CA THR A 128 -18.32 3.44 -13.78
C THR A 128 -17.22 2.56 -14.34
N ASP A 129 -17.00 1.39 -13.74
CA ASP A 129 -16.01 0.40 -14.17
C ASP A 129 -14.60 0.99 -14.36
N LYS A 130 -14.18 1.86 -13.43
CA LYS A 130 -12.83 2.45 -13.41
C LYS A 130 -12.20 2.40 -12.02
N TYR A 131 -10.89 2.18 -11.99
CA TYR A 131 -10.07 2.45 -10.80
C TYR A 131 -9.40 3.81 -10.90
N LEU A 132 -8.93 4.31 -9.76
CA LEU A 132 -8.17 5.55 -9.66
C LEU A 132 -6.77 5.27 -9.10
N SER A 133 -5.78 5.98 -9.64
CA SER A 133 -4.44 6.04 -9.06
C SER A 133 -3.81 7.41 -9.28
N ALA A 134 -2.82 7.77 -8.45
CA ALA A 134 -2.06 9.01 -8.62
C ALA A 134 -0.60 8.80 -8.21
N ALA A 135 0.30 9.59 -8.77
CA ALA A 135 1.64 9.72 -8.22
C ALA A 135 1.59 10.71 -7.03
N VAL A 136 2.30 10.37 -5.95
CA VAL A 136 2.35 11.17 -4.73
C VAL A 136 3.77 11.26 -4.22
N LYS A 137 4.09 12.41 -3.62
CA LYS A 137 5.33 12.65 -2.87
C LYS A 137 4.96 13.32 -1.56
N VAL A 138 5.41 12.77 -0.43
CA VAL A 138 5.00 13.27 0.89
C VAL A 138 6.22 13.65 1.71
N ASN A 139 6.39 14.94 1.93
CA ASN A 139 7.46 15.47 2.78
C ASN A 139 7.03 15.48 4.26
N SER A 140 5.76 15.72 4.53
CA SER A 140 5.16 15.59 5.86
C SER A 140 3.66 15.34 5.73
N PRO A 141 3.05 14.45 6.52
CA PRO A 141 3.66 13.47 7.42
C PRO A 141 4.13 12.23 6.63
N VAL A 142 5.43 11.92 6.62
CA VAL A 142 5.93 10.65 6.07
C VAL A 142 5.30 9.49 6.85
N GLY A 143 4.77 8.48 6.15
CA GLY A 143 3.99 7.41 6.76
C GLY A 143 2.57 7.76 7.17
N GLY A 144 2.09 8.95 6.81
CA GLY A 144 0.71 9.38 7.04
C GLY A 144 -0.32 8.55 6.30
N ARG A 145 -1.59 8.93 6.45
CA ARG A 145 -2.71 8.31 5.73
C ARG A 145 -3.23 9.24 4.67
N LEU A 146 -3.20 8.80 3.41
CA LEU A 146 -3.85 9.46 2.29
C LEU A 146 -5.19 8.80 2.01
N SER A 147 -6.26 9.58 1.96
CA SER A 147 -7.58 9.10 1.59
C SER A 147 -8.09 9.81 0.35
N LEU A 148 -8.74 9.06 -0.54
CA LEU A 148 -9.49 9.57 -1.66
C LEU A 148 -10.98 9.32 -1.40
N HIS A 149 -11.77 10.38 -1.37
CA HIS A 149 -13.21 10.30 -1.28
C HIS A 149 -13.83 10.56 -2.65
N VAL A 150 -14.65 9.62 -3.12
CA VAL A 150 -15.43 9.74 -4.35
C VAL A 150 -16.89 9.97 -3.95
N ARG A 151 -17.41 11.18 -4.22
CA ARG A 151 -18.77 11.56 -3.82
C ARG A 151 -19.70 11.57 -5.02
N ALA A 152 -20.76 10.77 -4.92
CA ALA A 152 -21.82 10.69 -5.90
C ALA A 152 -22.99 11.62 -5.52
N PRO A 153 -24.00 11.79 -6.40
CA PRO A 153 -25.17 12.60 -6.10
C PRO A 153 -25.93 12.10 -4.85
N ASN A 154 -26.75 12.98 -4.28
CA ASN A 154 -27.50 12.76 -3.03
C ASN A 154 -26.67 12.82 -1.74
N GLY A 155 -25.62 13.65 -1.74
CA GLY A 155 -25.00 14.27 -0.56
C GLY A 155 -24.14 13.32 0.28
N ASP A 156 -24.72 12.22 0.76
CA ASP A 156 -24.11 11.29 1.69
C ASP A 156 -23.63 10.01 1.01
N ASN A 157 -23.88 9.82 -0.29
CA ASN A 157 -23.41 8.66 -1.03
C ASN A 157 -21.93 8.84 -1.42
N TYR A 158 -21.06 8.01 -0.88
CA TYR A 158 -19.64 8.04 -1.19
C TYR A 158 -18.98 6.67 -1.05
N VAL A 159 -17.83 6.53 -1.70
CA VAL A 159 -16.80 5.56 -1.33
C VAL A 159 -15.53 6.29 -0.94
N THR A 160 -14.76 5.67 -0.05
CA THR A 160 -13.46 6.15 0.39
C THR A 160 -12.44 5.06 0.13
N SER A 161 -11.32 5.44 -0.47
CA SER A 161 -10.05 4.72 -0.34
C SER A 161 -9.27 5.36 0.79
N SER A 162 -8.70 4.58 1.70
CA SER A 162 -7.83 5.07 2.77
C SER A 162 -6.58 4.23 2.82
N ARG A 163 -5.45 4.84 2.47
CA ARG A 163 -4.16 4.17 2.37
C ARG A 163 -3.18 4.73 3.38
N THR A 164 -2.63 3.87 4.22
CA THR A 164 -1.43 4.17 5.00
C THR A 164 -0.24 4.18 4.06
N LEU A 165 0.56 5.25 4.08
CA LEU A 165 1.73 5.39 3.23
C LEU A 165 2.95 4.74 3.90
N PRO A 166 3.95 4.30 3.12
CA PRO A 166 5.18 3.75 3.69
C PRO A 166 5.90 4.76 4.61
N SER A 167 6.38 4.29 5.76
CA SER A 167 6.82 5.15 6.87
C SER A 167 8.14 5.90 6.67
N GLY A 168 8.90 5.58 5.63
CA GLY A 168 10.20 6.21 5.35
C GLY A 168 10.37 6.65 3.89
N VAL A 169 9.27 6.70 3.12
CA VAL A 169 9.30 7.08 1.71
C VAL A 169 8.81 8.52 1.55
N ASP A 170 9.71 9.42 1.17
CA ASP A 170 9.41 10.84 0.91
C ASP A 170 9.68 11.26 -0.56
N GLU A 171 10.02 10.29 -1.41
CA GLU A 171 10.13 10.47 -2.87
C GLU A 171 8.80 10.16 -3.59
N TRP A 172 8.80 10.27 -4.92
CA TRP A 172 7.64 9.94 -5.73
C TRP A 172 7.37 8.43 -5.75
N PHE A 173 6.13 8.05 -5.51
CA PHE A 173 5.61 6.70 -5.75
C PHE A 173 4.14 6.76 -6.17
N ARG A 174 3.64 5.68 -6.79
CA ARG A 174 2.26 5.61 -7.25
C ARG A 174 1.37 4.92 -6.23
N VAL A 175 0.20 5.52 -6.00
CA VAL A 175 -0.85 5.00 -5.13
C VAL A 175 -2.05 4.60 -5.96
N ASP A 176 -2.38 3.31 -5.96
CA ASP A 176 -3.70 2.79 -6.32
C ASP A 176 -4.70 3.03 -5.17
N PHE A 177 -5.88 3.57 -5.51
CA PHE A 177 -6.93 3.91 -4.54
C PHE A 177 -7.99 2.81 -4.43
N GLY A 178 -7.66 1.73 -3.72
CA GLY A 178 -8.60 0.66 -3.39
C GLY A 178 -9.65 1.07 -2.35
N TYR A 179 -10.91 0.69 -2.55
CA TYR A 179 -12.00 1.15 -1.69
C TYR A 179 -12.04 0.43 -0.34
N THR A 180 -12.11 1.19 0.74
CA THR A 180 -12.14 0.69 2.12
C THR A 180 -13.51 0.89 2.79
N VAL A 181 -14.23 1.95 2.43
CA VAL A 181 -15.53 2.31 2.99
C VAL A 181 -16.49 2.71 1.88
N GLY A 182 -17.77 2.32 2.00
CA GLY A 182 -18.82 2.77 1.10
C GLY A 182 -20.14 2.98 1.84
N TYR A 183 -20.86 4.03 1.48
CA TYR A 183 -22.16 4.39 2.05
C TYR A 183 -23.18 4.73 0.96
N GLY A 184 -24.42 4.28 1.13
CA GLY A 184 -25.58 4.75 0.36
C GLY A 184 -25.68 4.29 -1.10
N GLY A 185 -24.76 3.47 -1.60
CA GLY A 185 -24.77 2.98 -2.98
C GLY A 185 -24.51 4.11 -3.98
N PRO A 186 -23.28 4.64 -4.05
CA PRO A 186 -22.95 5.75 -4.94
C PRO A 186 -23.17 5.38 -6.40
N ASP A 187 -23.76 6.31 -7.16
CA ASP A 187 -23.85 6.23 -8.62
C ASP A 187 -22.55 6.77 -9.22
N PHE A 188 -21.68 5.85 -9.65
CA PHE A 188 -20.38 6.18 -10.23
C PHE A 188 -20.47 6.86 -11.60
N SER A 189 -21.62 6.81 -12.28
CA SER A 189 -21.81 7.50 -13.56
C SER A 189 -21.96 9.02 -13.42
N GLN A 190 -22.13 9.51 -12.19
CA GLN A 190 -22.47 10.91 -11.90
C GLN A 190 -21.64 11.48 -10.73
N VAL A 191 -20.38 11.07 -10.58
CA VAL A 191 -19.51 11.55 -9.50
C VAL A 191 -19.37 13.07 -9.56
N GLN A 192 -19.65 13.74 -8.44
CA GLN A 192 -19.75 15.20 -8.37
C GLN A 192 -18.53 15.87 -7.73
N GLU A 193 -17.76 15.12 -6.93
CA GLU A 193 -16.61 15.66 -6.23
C GLU A 193 -15.61 14.55 -5.89
N LEU A 194 -14.33 14.84 -6.08
CA LEU A 194 -13.22 14.06 -5.55
C LEU A 194 -12.57 14.84 -4.40
N ARG A 195 -12.17 14.17 -3.33
CA ARG A 195 -11.40 14.80 -2.24
C ARG A 195 -10.17 13.99 -1.89
N LEU A 196 -9.05 14.67 -1.76
CA LEU A 196 -7.82 14.11 -1.22
C LEU A 196 -7.67 14.62 0.22
N GLU A 197 -7.58 13.68 1.16
CA GLU A 197 -7.37 13.96 2.58
C GLU A 197 -6.04 13.34 3.04
N MET A 198 -5.12 14.17 3.54
CA MET A 198 -3.90 13.71 4.20
C MET A 198 -4.05 13.84 5.70
N VAL A 199 -3.78 12.76 6.44
CA VAL A 199 -3.85 12.69 7.90
C VAL A 199 -2.50 12.27 8.48
N GLY A 200 -1.99 13.08 9.39
CA GLY A 200 -0.78 12.83 10.17
C GLY A 200 -1.02 12.69 11.67
N PRO A 201 0.04 12.34 12.42
CA PRO A 201 0.02 12.40 13.88
C PRO A 201 -0.34 13.80 14.39
N ASP A 202 -0.97 13.87 15.56
CA ASP A 202 -1.30 15.15 16.20
C ASP A 202 -0.04 16.01 16.39
N GLY A 203 -0.13 17.29 16.05
CA GLY A 203 0.99 18.24 16.13
C GLY A 203 1.96 18.22 14.94
N SER A 204 1.73 17.37 13.93
CA SER A 204 2.43 17.44 12.64
C SER A 204 1.82 18.50 11.71
N SER A 205 2.57 18.86 10.67
CA SER A 205 2.09 19.63 9.52
C SER A 205 1.93 18.73 8.29
N VAL A 206 1.24 19.25 7.29
CA VAL A 206 1.08 18.60 5.98
C VAL A 206 1.89 19.37 4.93
N ASP A 207 2.66 18.63 4.14
CA ASP A 207 3.38 19.05 2.94
C ASP A 207 3.50 17.83 2.01
N TYR A 208 2.70 17.84 0.93
CA TYR A 208 2.73 16.78 -0.08
C TYR A 208 2.46 17.33 -1.48
N ARG A 209 2.87 16.54 -2.47
CA ARG A 209 2.57 16.76 -3.88
C ARG A 209 1.77 15.61 -4.45
N VAL A 210 0.92 15.94 -5.42
CA VAL A 210 0.15 14.98 -6.21
C VAL A 210 0.31 15.33 -7.68
N ASP A 211 0.50 14.30 -8.49
CA ASP A 211 0.59 14.43 -9.93
C ASP A 211 -0.01 13.18 -10.64
N ASP A 212 -0.29 13.31 -11.93
CA ASP A 212 -0.71 12.23 -12.84
C ASP A 212 -1.84 11.35 -12.25
N LEU A 213 -2.95 12.00 -11.90
CA LEU A 213 -4.18 11.35 -11.45
C LEU A 213 -4.83 10.67 -12.66
N ARG A 214 -4.99 9.36 -12.60
CA ARG A 214 -5.44 8.53 -13.72
C ARG A 214 -6.64 7.69 -13.36
N THR A 215 -7.37 7.33 -14.42
CA THR A 215 -8.34 6.25 -14.41
C THR A 215 -7.82 5.06 -15.21
N THR A 216 -8.03 3.84 -14.70
CA THR A 216 -7.79 2.59 -15.45
C THR A 216 -9.09 1.80 -15.55
N PRO A 217 -9.29 1.00 -16.61
CA PRO A 217 -10.49 0.17 -16.71
C PRO A 217 -10.54 -0.86 -15.57
N ALA A 218 -11.73 -1.07 -15.03
CA ALA A 218 -11.99 -2.16 -14.10
C ALA A 218 -11.99 -3.50 -14.82
N GLN A 219 -11.58 -4.55 -14.11
CA GLN A 219 -11.70 -5.92 -14.56
C GLN A 219 -13.05 -6.49 -14.13
N ASP A 220 -13.47 -7.58 -14.78
CA ASP A 220 -14.68 -8.32 -14.41
C ASP A 220 -14.43 -9.28 -13.22
N GLU A 221 -13.16 -9.52 -12.89
CA GLU A 221 -12.72 -10.45 -11.84
C GLU A 221 -12.19 -9.69 -10.62
N SER A 222 -12.38 -10.28 -9.45
CA SER A 222 -11.78 -9.80 -8.20
C SER A 222 -10.79 -10.85 -7.72
N ASN A 223 -9.64 -10.43 -7.17
CA ASN A 223 -8.57 -11.34 -6.82
C ASN A 223 -8.14 -11.21 -5.36
N ILE A 224 -7.63 -12.30 -4.79
CA ILE A 224 -7.03 -12.31 -3.45
C ILE A 224 -5.69 -13.01 -3.46
N ILE A 225 -4.68 -12.38 -2.86
CA ILE A 225 -3.37 -13.01 -2.62
C ILE A 225 -3.28 -13.34 -1.13
N LEU A 226 -3.39 -14.62 -0.80
CA LEU A 226 -3.23 -15.13 0.57
C LEU A 226 -1.74 -15.29 0.88
N ALA A 227 -1.15 -14.30 1.54
CA ALA A 227 0.29 -14.27 1.80
C ALA A 227 0.64 -14.75 3.21
N PHE A 228 1.45 -15.79 3.35
CA PHE A 228 1.86 -16.37 4.63
C PHE A 228 3.35 -16.10 4.88
N TYR A 229 3.66 -15.36 5.94
CA TYR A 229 5.00 -14.82 6.18
C TYR A 229 5.81 -15.69 7.12
N GLY A 230 7.08 -15.90 6.76
CA GLY A 230 8.09 -16.49 7.62
C GLY A 230 8.25 -18.01 7.48
N GLY A 231 7.47 -18.68 6.63
CA GLY A 231 7.61 -20.12 6.37
C GLY A 231 7.56 -20.96 7.65
N LEU A 232 6.47 -20.83 8.41
CA LEU A 232 6.23 -21.61 9.61
C LEU A 232 5.69 -22.99 9.25
N GLN A 233 5.93 -23.96 10.12
CA GLN A 233 5.49 -25.34 9.91
C GLN A 233 3.97 -25.48 9.75
N GLU A 234 3.18 -24.65 10.45
CA GLU A 234 1.73 -24.60 10.33
C GLU A 234 1.22 -24.14 8.95
N HIS A 235 2.03 -23.41 8.17
CA HIS A 235 1.67 -23.06 6.79
C HIS A 235 1.59 -24.31 5.91
N TYR A 236 2.41 -25.32 6.18
CA TYR A 236 2.38 -26.59 5.45
C TYR A 236 1.45 -27.63 6.08
N GLU A 237 1.42 -27.74 7.41
CA GLU A 237 0.63 -28.79 8.08
C GLU A 237 -0.87 -28.47 8.20
N THR A 238 -1.22 -27.18 8.25
CA THR A 238 -2.60 -26.72 8.47
C THR A 238 -3.13 -25.99 7.24
N VAL A 239 -2.46 -24.91 6.84
CA VAL A 239 -2.98 -24.00 5.81
C VAL A 239 -2.98 -24.69 4.44
N PHE A 240 -1.87 -25.31 4.04
CA PHE A 240 -1.74 -25.91 2.72
C PHE A 240 -2.84 -26.95 2.41
N PRO A 241 -3.14 -27.93 3.28
CA PRO A 241 -4.28 -28.84 3.08
C PRO A 241 -5.64 -28.14 2.99
N MET A 242 -5.88 -27.10 3.79
CA MET A 242 -7.16 -26.36 3.78
C MET A 242 -7.39 -25.61 2.46
N LEU A 243 -6.33 -25.09 1.85
CA LEU A 243 -6.41 -24.46 0.53
C LEU A 243 -6.47 -25.50 -0.59
N GLU A 244 -5.73 -26.62 -0.47
CA GLU A 244 -5.77 -27.72 -1.44
C GLU A 244 -7.18 -28.33 -1.57
N GLU A 245 -7.90 -28.50 -0.44
CA GLU A 245 -9.28 -28.98 -0.45
C GLU A 245 -10.23 -28.08 -1.26
N ARG A 246 -9.91 -26.80 -1.35
CA ARG A 246 -10.66 -25.78 -2.12
C ARG A 246 -10.13 -25.60 -3.55
N GLY A 247 -9.04 -26.28 -3.90
CA GLY A 247 -8.34 -26.06 -5.17
C GLY A 247 -7.69 -24.69 -5.27
N TRP A 248 -7.33 -24.09 -4.14
CA TRP A 248 -6.78 -22.74 -4.05
C TRP A 248 -5.27 -22.75 -3.90
N VAL A 249 -4.65 -21.69 -4.42
CA VAL A 249 -3.22 -21.40 -4.25
C VAL A 249 -3.01 -20.40 -3.12
N GLY A 250 -1.79 -20.37 -2.62
CA GLY A 250 -1.33 -19.38 -1.65
C GLY A 250 0.05 -18.85 -2.02
N THR A 251 0.59 -17.98 -1.17
CA THR A 251 1.91 -17.38 -1.36
C THR A 251 2.69 -17.42 -0.06
N LEU A 252 3.96 -17.81 -0.12
CA LEU A 252 4.85 -17.85 1.03
C LEU A 252 5.87 -16.70 0.97
N GLY A 253 5.94 -15.87 2.01
CA GLY A 253 7.06 -14.95 2.20
C GLY A 253 8.19 -15.63 2.95
N ILE A 254 9.32 -15.90 2.29
CA ILE A 254 10.44 -16.66 2.85
C ILE A 254 11.71 -15.83 3.06
N SER A 255 12.29 -15.98 4.25
CA SER A 255 13.67 -15.59 4.55
C SER A 255 14.58 -16.82 4.49
N GLN A 256 15.65 -16.76 3.71
CA GLN A 256 16.63 -17.85 3.59
C GLN A 256 17.22 -18.27 4.95
N ASP A 257 17.36 -17.33 5.88
CA ASP A 257 17.99 -17.55 7.19
C ASP A 257 17.11 -18.37 8.14
N LEU A 258 15.81 -18.49 7.85
CA LEU A 258 14.85 -19.22 8.68
C LEU A 258 14.62 -20.65 8.21
N LEU A 259 14.95 -20.98 6.97
CA LEU A 259 14.63 -22.28 6.38
C LEU A 259 15.40 -23.44 7.02
N ASN A 260 14.75 -24.60 7.10
CA ASN A 260 15.28 -25.82 7.72
C ASN A 260 15.69 -25.65 9.19
N THR A 261 15.19 -24.63 9.87
CA THR A 261 15.33 -24.48 11.32
C THR A 261 14.10 -25.03 12.05
N SER A 262 14.18 -25.18 13.36
CA SER A 262 13.08 -25.75 14.16
C SER A 262 11.81 -24.91 14.02
N GLY A 263 10.69 -25.54 13.67
CA GLY A 263 9.39 -24.87 13.48
C GLY A 263 9.25 -24.13 12.15
N ARG A 264 10.22 -24.24 11.25
CA ARG A 264 10.22 -23.61 9.93
C ARG A 264 10.20 -24.65 8.82
N LEU A 265 9.69 -24.25 7.67
CA LEU A 265 9.59 -25.11 6.49
C LEU A 265 10.98 -25.55 6.00
N SER A 266 11.02 -26.79 5.52
CA SER A 266 12.14 -27.34 4.76
C SER A 266 12.04 -26.97 3.29
N ILE A 267 13.17 -27.05 2.56
CA ILE A 267 13.18 -26.83 1.11
C ILE A 267 12.27 -27.82 0.36
N ASP A 268 12.19 -29.07 0.80
CA ASP A 268 11.39 -30.07 0.11
C ASP A 268 9.88 -29.79 0.28
N GLN A 269 9.45 -29.31 1.46
CA GLN A 269 8.08 -28.84 1.66
C GLN A 269 7.76 -27.63 0.77
N LEU A 270 8.69 -26.67 0.66
CA LEU A 270 8.51 -25.53 -0.25
C LEU A 270 8.35 -25.97 -1.71
N ARG A 271 9.12 -26.98 -2.14
CA ARG A 271 9.01 -27.52 -3.51
C ARG A 271 7.68 -28.19 -3.75
N GLU A 272 7.16 -28.94 -2.79
CA GLU A 272 5.83 -29.54 -2.88
C GLU A 272 4.73 -28.47 -3.02
N MET A 273 4.78 -27.42 -2.21
CA MET A 273 3.82 -26.31 -2.30
C MET A 273 3.94 -25.56 -3.63
N ARG A 274 5.16 -25.32 -4.11
CA ARG A 274 5.40 -24.77 -5.45
C ARG A 274 4.83 -25.66 -6.56
N ASP A 275 5.03 -26.97 -6.47
CA ASP A 275 4.51 -27.93 -7.47
C ASP A 275 2.98 -27.98 -7.46
N ALA A 276 2.35 -27.55 -6.35
CA ALA A 276 0.91 -27.30 -6.24
C ALA A 276 0.48 -25.88 -6.68
N GLY A 277 1.39 -25.08 -7.25
CA GLY A 277 1.11 -23.76 -7.83
C GLY A 277 1.29 -22.58 -6.87
N TRP A 278 1.88 -22.77 -5.69
CA TRP A 278 2.15 -21.66 -4.76
C TRP A 278 3.41 -20.88 -5.15
N ASP A 279 3.35 -19.57 -4.94
CA ASP A 279 4.54 -18.73 -5.05
C ASP A 279 5.38 -18.79 -3.76
N VAL A 280 6.70 -18.90 -3.93
CA VAL A 280 7.68 -18.75 -2.86
C VAL A 280 8.43 -17.44 -3.08
N CYS A 281 8.01 -16.41 -2.35
CA CYS A 281 8.44 -15.02 -2.50
C CYS A 281 9.55 -14.61 -1.54
N SER A 282 10.24 -13.53 -1.90
CA SER A 282 11.30 -12.94 -1.10
C SER A 282 10.74 -12.19 0.11
N TYR A 283 11.14 -12.58 1.33
CA TYR A 283 10.80 -11.92 2.58
C TYR A 283 12.02 -11.97 3.54
N PRO A 284 13.08 -11.19 3.27
CA PRO A 284 14.34 -11.27 4.01
C PRO A 284 14.20 -10.72 5.44
N MET A 285 13.78 -11.56 6.38
CA MET A 285 13.85 -11.25 7.80
C MET A 285 15.31 -11.25 8.26
N HIS A 286 15.88 -10.06 8.41
CA HIS A 286 17.21 -9.85 8.97
C HIS A 286 17.15 -9.46 10.46
N ALA A 287 18.28 -9.58 11.17
CA ALA A 287 18.40 -9.35 12.62
C ALA A 287 18.09 -7.90 13.07
N GLY A 288 17.87 -6.98 12.13
CA GLY A 288 17.47 -5.60 12.38
C GLY A 288 16.41 -5.10 11.40
N ASP A 289 15.99 -3.86 11.58
CA ASP A 289 15.14 -3.15 10.62
C ASP A 289 15.96 -2.78 9.38
N MET A 290 15.53 -3.25 8.20
CA MET A 290 16.26 -3.07 6.95
C MET A 290 16.46 -1.61 6.60
N THR A 291 15.53 -0.73 7.00
CA THR A 291 15.60 0.69 6.70
C THR A 291 16.71 1.43 7.47
N GLN A 292 17.41 0.74 8.38
CA GLN A 292 18.53 1.29 9.15
C GLN A 292 19.89 1.05 8.50
N TYR A 293 19.95 0.20 7.46
CA TYR A 293 21.16 -0.02 6.68
C TYR A 293 21.23 0.96 5.50
N GLY A 294 22.43 1.21 4.96
CA GLY A 294 22.58 1.97 3.71
C GLY A 294 22.16 1.16 2.48
N MET A 295 21.84 1.86 1.38
CA MET A 295 21.35 1.26 0.13
C MET A 295 22.12 0.02 -0.36
N GLU A 296 23.46 0.04 -0.35
CA GLU A 296 24.27 -1.10 -0.82
C GLU A 296 24.03 -2.37 0.00
N GLU A 297 23.91 -2.23 1.32
CA GLU A 297 23.65 -3.36 2.21
C GLU A 297 22.20 -3.83 2.09
N GLN A 298 21.25 -2.91 1.96
CA GLN A 298 19.86 -3.27 1.65
C GLN A 298 19.78 -4.06 0.34
N ARG A 299 20.45 -3.59 -0.72
CA ARG A 299 20.56 -4.31 -2.01
C ARG A 299 21.12 -5.70 -1.83
N ARG A 300 22.23 -5.82 -1.10
CA ARG A 300 22.87 -7.11 -0.82
C ARG A 300 21.92 -8.08 -0.10
N ILE A 301 21.17 -7.62 0.90
CA ILE A 301 20.19 -8.44 1.63
C ILE A 301 19.06 -8.91 0.70
N VAL A 302 18.50 -7.97 -0.07
CA VAL A 302 17.39 -8.20 -1.01
C VAL A 302 17.79 -9.19 -2.11
N GLU A 303 18.89 -8.94 -2.80
CA GLU A 303 19.38 -9.79 -3.90
C GLU A 303 19.82 -11.16 -3.39
N ASN A 304 20.50 -11.25 -2.24
CA ASN A 304 20.90 -12.55 -1.70
C ASN A 304 19.70 -13.45 -1.39
N ASN A 305 18.61 -12.89 -0.85
CA ASN A 305 17.43 -13.70 -0.55
C ASN A 305 16.72 -14.15 -1.82
N ARG A 306 16.52 -13.23 -2.79
CA ARG A 306 15.97 -13.56 -4.11
C ARG A 306 16.78 -14.66 -4.79
N ASP A 307 18.09 -14.46 -4.92
CA ASP A 307 18.98 -15.38 -5.63
C ASP A 307 19.08 -16.73 -4.92
N TYR A 308 19.05 -16.75 -3.58
CA TYR A 308 19.01 -18.00 -2.82
C TYR A 308 17.77 -18.84 -3.16
N LEU A 309 16.60 -18.20 -3.25
CA LEU A 309 15.33 -18.84 -3.58
C LEU A 309 15.31 -19.26 -5.06
N ALA A 310 15.68 -18.37 -5.97
CA ALA A 310 15.79 -18.65 -7.40
C ALA A 310 16.66 -19.88 -7.66
N ASN A 311 17.87 -19.94 -7.09
CA ASN A 311 18.79 -21.07 -7.26
C ASN A 311 18.27 -22.41 -6.69
N ARG A 312 17.12 -22.44 -6.00
CA ARG A 312 16.48 -23.65 -5.45
C ARG A 312 15.22 -24.07 -6.18
N GLY A 313 14.90 -23.40 -7.29
CA GLY A 313 13.76 -23.70 -8.14
C GLY A 313 12.52 -22.84 -7.82
N PHE A 314 12.71 -21.65 -7.26
CA PHE A 314 11.64 -20.69 -6.95
C PHE A 314 11.80 -19.40 -7.76
N GLU A 315 12.28 -19.51 -9.00
CA GLU A 315 12.71 -18.38 -9.83
C GLU A 315 11.60 -17.33 -10.01
N GLU A 316 10.39 -17.75 -10.38
CA GLU A 316 9.22 -16.88 -10.60
C GLU A 316 8.77 -16.20 -9.30
N GLY A 317 8.38 -16.98 -8.29
CA GLY A 317 7.95 -16.45 -6.99
C GLY A 317 8.98 -15.52 -6.34
N SER A 318 10.28 -15.81 -6.48
CA SER A 318 11.35 -15.00 -5.87
C SER A 318 11.42 -13.56 -6.40
N GLN A 319 10.84 -13.27 -7.57
CA GLN A 319 10.78 -11.91 -8.12
C GLN A 319 9.79 -11.00 -7.39
N HIS A 320 9.01 -11.53 -6.46
CA HIS A 320 8.04 -10.78 -5.68
C HIS A 320 8.52 -10.60 -4.24
N PHE A 321 8.43 -9.37 -3.73
CA PHE A 321 8.97 -8.98 -2.44
C PHE A 321 7.87 -8.64 -1.43
N PHE A 322 7.87 -9.28 -0.27
CA PHE A 322 7.07 -8.84 0.86
C PHE A 322 7.95 -8.02 1.81
N THR A 323 7.45 -6.87 2.26
CA THR A 323 8.26 -5.92 3.04
C THR A 323 8.37 -6.34 4.50
N PRO A 324 9.57 -6.73 5.01
CA PRO A 324 9.75 -7.11 6.41
C PRO A 324 9.32 -5.99 7.35
N ARG A 325 8.55 -6.35 8.39
CA ARG A 325 8.00 -5.40 9.39
C ARG A 325 7.15 -4.27 8.80
N ASN A 326 6.77 -4.36 7.52
CA ASN A 326 6.08 -3.30 6.78
C ASN A 326 6.81 -1.94 6.80
N ARG A 327 8.14 -1.95 6.87
CA ARG A 327 8.97 -0.74 6.87
C ARG A 327 9.73 -0.61 5.56
N MET A 328 9.62 0.56 4.96
CA MET A 328 10.27 0.88 3.68
C MET A 328 10.76 2.33 3.71
N ASN A 329 11.97 2.55 3.20
CA ASN A 329 12.55 3.87 2.92
C ASN A 329 12.83 4.02 1.42
N ASN A 330 13.26 5.21 0.99
CA ASN A 330 13.61 5.50 -0.41
C ASN A 330 14.65 4.51 -0.97
N ASP A 331 15.71 4.23 -0.21
CA ASP A 331 16.75 3.28 -0.62
C ASP A 331 16.18 1.90 -0.93
N LEU A 332 15.33 1.37 -0.06
CA LEU A 332 14.71 0.06 -0.25
C LEU A 332 13.78 0.07 -1.45
N LEU A 333 12.95 1.10 -1.59
CA LEU A 333 12.04 1.25 -2.73
C LEU A 333 12.81 1.26 -4.06
N ASN A 334 13.91 2.01 -4.13
CA ASN A 334 14.76 2.09 -5.32
C ASN A 334 15.47 0.76 -5.60
N VAL A 335 15.97 0.07 -4.57
CA VAL A 335 16.51 -1.29 -4.73
C VAL A 335 15.45 -2.25 -5.29
N LEU A 336 14.21 -2.17 -4.79
CA LEU A 336 13.13 -3.06 -5.22
C LEU A 336 12.70 -2.81 -6.67
N ARG A 337 12.68 -1.55 -7.11
CA ARG A 337 12.44 -1.18 -8.52
C ARG A 337 13.43 -1.84 -9.48
N ASP A 338 14.67 -2.01 -9.05
CA ASP A 338 15.73 -2.61 -9.87
C ASP A 338 15.76 -4.14 -9.82
N THR A 339 15.23 -4.75 -8.76
CA THR A 339 15.55 -6.14 -8.41
C THR A 339 14.36 -7.08 -8.37
N HIS A 340 13.14 -6.55 -8.28
CA HIS A 340 11.90 -7.30 -8.11
C HIS A 340 10.81 -6.76 -9.03
N GLU A 341 9.92 -7.64 -9.50
CA GLU A 341 8.80 -7.28 -10.37
C GLU A 341 7.68 -6.57 -9.60
N THR A 342 7.44 -7.00 -8.37
CA THR A 342 6.49 -6.34 -7.46
C THR A 342 6.99 -6.33 -6.03
N ALA A 343 6.53 -5.35 -5.25
CA ALA A 343 6.70 -5.33 -3.82
C ALA A 343 5.40 -4.97 -3.09
N TYR A 344 5.19 -5.62 -1.96
CA TYR A 344 4.01 -5.51 -1.13
C TYR A 344 4.38 -4.90 0.23
N VAL A 345 3.62 -3.91 0.66
CA VAL A 345 3.82 -3.19 1.94
C VAL A 345 2.46 -2.87 2.54
N PHE A 346 2.36 -2.86 3.88
CA PHE A 346 1.10 -2.51 4.53
C PHE A 346 0.56 -1.15 4.05
N GLY A 347 -0.64 -1.16 3.49
CA GLY A 347 -1.36 0.03 3.07
C GLY A 347 -2.79 0.10 3.57
N GLY A 348 -3.35 -1.01 4.09
CA GLY A 348 -4.69 -1.01 4.69
C GLY A 348 -5.85 -0.94 3.70
N CYS A 349 -5.58 -1.08 2.40
CA CYS A 349 -6.58 -1.06 1.32
C CYS A 349 -6.29 -2.12 0.25
N SER A 350 -7.25 -2.36 -0.63
CA SER A 350 -7.09 -3.12 -1.88
C SER A 350 -6.35 -2.29 -2.94
N SER A 351 -6.17 -2.83 -4.14
CA SER A 351 -5.61 -2.11 -5.30
C SER A 351 -6.39 -2.42 -6.57
N GLY A 352 -6.34 -1.53 -7.56
CA GLY A 352 -6.87 -1.81 -8.90
C GLY A 352 -6.09 -2.95 -9.57
N ILE A 353 -6.66 -3.53 -10.63
CA ILE A 353 -6.08 -4.66 -11.37
C ILE A 353 -5.84 -4.26 -12.85
N PRO A 354 -4.60 -4.36 -13.38
CA PRO A 354 -3.37 -4.57 -12.62
C PRO A 354 -3.03 -3.35 -11.75
N PRO A 355 -2.29 -3.53 -10.63
CA PRO A 355 -1.81 -2.41 -9.84
C PRO A 355 -0.88 -1.50 -10.64
N THR A 356 -1.08 -0.18 -10.52
CA THR A 356 -0.23 0.80 -11.20
C THR A 356 1.03 1.16 -10.40
N GLY A 357 1.00 0.99 -9.08
CA GLY A 357 2.16 1.13 -8.19
C GLY A 357 2.80 -0.22 -7.81
N ARG A 358 3.48 -0.88 -8.76
CA ARG A 358 3.99 -2.26 -8.63
C ARG A 358 4.90 -2.52 -7.41
N HIS A 359 5.65 -1.52 -6.95
CA HIS A 359 6.59 -1.66 -5.83
C HIS A 359 6.08 -1.14 -4.49
N THR A 360 4.80 -0.77 -4.43
CA THR A 360 4.15 -0.36 -3.17
C THR A 360 2.75 -0.97 -3.02
N ILE A 361 2.49 -2.12 -3.64
CA ILE A 361 1.17 -2.75 -3.65
C ILE A 361 0.68 -2.92 -2.21
N SER A 362 -0.55 -2.46 -1.95
CA SER A 362 -1.08 -2.39 -0.59
C SER A 362 -1.45 -3.77 -0.07
N ALA A 363 -0.85 -4.14 1.06
CA ALA A 363 -1.23 -5.30 1.86
C ALA A 363 -2.09 -4.89 3.07
N ILE A 364 -2.85 -5.84 3.61
CA ILE A 364 -3.66 -5.68 4.83
C ILE A 364 -3.25 -6.73 5.87
N SER A 365 -3.37 -6.41 7.15
CA SER A 365 -3.13 -7.40 8.21
C SER A 365 -4.21 -8.47 8.19
N GLY A 366 -3.79 -9.72 8.06
CA GLY A 366 -4.59 -10.94 8.15
C GLY A 366 -4.83 -11.44 9.59
N SER A 367 -4.43 -10.68 10.61
CA SER A 367 -4.35 -11.19 11.99
C SER A 367 -5.69 -11.51 12.69
N SER A 368 -6.84 -11.07 12.14
CA SER A 368 -8.16 -11.42 12.69
C SER A 368 -9.26 -11.35 11.64
N PHE A 369 -10.24 -12.25 11.73
CA PHE A 369 -11.39 -12.27 10.81
C PHE A 369 -12.21 -10.97 10.88
N GLN A 370 -12.31 -10.38 12.08
CA GLN A 370 -13.11 -9.18 12.28
C GLN A 370 -12.55 -7.96 11.55
N SER A 371 -11.22 -7.83 11.47
CA SER A 371 -10.55 -6.73 10.79
C SER A 371 -10.48 -6.92 9.27
N THR A 372 -10.36 -8.17 8.79
CA THR A 372 -10.14 -8.50 7.37
C THR A 372 -11.43 -8.61 6.56
N ARG A 373 -12.53 -9.06 7.16
CA ARG A 373 -13.79 -9.36 6.42
C ARG A 373 -14.32 -8.19 5.59
N LYS A 374 -14.17 -6.95 6.07
CA LYS A 374 -14.71 -5.75 5.41
C LYS A 374 -13.83 -5.35 4.22
N PRO A 375 -12.50 -5.19 4.36
CA PRO A 375 -11.62 -5.00 3.21
C PRO A 375 -11.80 -6.05 2.12
N ILE A 376 -11.88 -7.33 2.48
CA ILE A 376 -12.08 -8.44 1.54
C ILE A 376 -13.42 -8.32 0.81
N LEU A 377 -14.52 -8.05 1.54
CA LEU A 377 -15.82 -7.78 0.94
C LEU A 377 -15.82 -6.57 0.00
N ARG A 378 -15.05 -5.53 0.31
CA ARG A 378 -14.96 -4.36 -0.56
C ARG A 378 -14.18 -4.65 -1.83
N ALA A 379 -13.12 -5.43 -1.74
CA ALA A 379 -12.39 -5.86 -2.93
C ALA A 379 -13.28 -6.68 -3.87
N ASP A 380 -14.06 -7.61 -3.33
CA ASP A 380 -15.04 -8.42 -4.06
C ASP A 380 -16.12 -7.56 -4.75
N ILE A 381 -16.75 -6.63 -4.03
CA ILE A 381 -17.79 -5.74 -4.59
C ILE A 381 -17.26 -4.83 -5.71
N HIS A 382 -15.99 -4.46 -5.63
CA HIS A 382 -15.40 -3.46 -6.53
C HIS A 382 -14.40 -4.05 -7.53
N ASN A 383 -14.35 -5.38 -7.68
CA ASN A 383 -13.45 -6.09 -8.57
C ASN A 383 -11.97 -5.70 -8.35
N GLN A 384 -11.48 -5.69 -7.12
CA GLN A 384 -10.12 -5.26 -6.79
C GLN A 384 -9.28 -6.44 -6.31
N VAL A 385 -7.96 -6.26 -6.30
CA VAL A 385 -7.05 -7.21 -5.65
C VAL A 385 -6.86 -6.83 -4.19
N VAL A 386 -6.95 -7.80 -3.28
CA VAL A 386 -6.67 -7.64 -1.86
C VAL A 386 -5.61 -8.61 -1.40
N VAL A 387 -4.65 -8.14 -0.58
CA VAL A 387 -3.49 -8.94 -0.15
C VAL A 387 -3.46 -9.02 1.38
N PRO A 388 -4.25 -9.91 2.01
CA PRO A 388 -4.07 -10.20 3.43
C PRO A 388 -2.78 -10.98 3.67
N TYR A 389 -1.97 -10.50 4.62
CA TYR A 389 -0.80 -11.25 5.10
C TYR A 389 -1.05 -11.88 6.47
N PHE A 390 -0.59 -13.12 6.63
CA PHE A 390 -0.72 -13.90 7.85
C PHE A 390 0.67 -14.30 8.33
N GLU A 391 1.04 -13.93 9.54
CA GLU A 391 2.25 -14.48 10.17
C GLU A 391 1.93 -15.88 10.69
N HIS A 392 0.95 -15.98 11.59
CA HIS A 392 0.55 -17.22 12.25
C HIS A 392 -0.91 -17.60 12.00
N ILE A 393 -1.17 -18.89 11.78
CA ILE A 393 -2.49 -19.52 11.75
C ILE A 393 -2.51 -20.64 12.80
N GLY A 394 -3.12 -20.35 13.95
CA GLY A 394 -3.08 -21.22 15.11
C GLY A 394 -2.99 -20.43 16.42
N PRO A 395 -2.37 -21.00 17.47
CA PRO A 395 -2.33 -20.41 18.81
C PRO A 395 -1.65 -19.04 18.92
N GLU A 396 -0.74 -18.71 18.01
CA GLU A 396 0.07 -17.48 18.02
C GLU A 396 -0.46 -16.39 17.08
N GLY A 397 -1.59 -16.62 16.41
CA GLY A 397 -2.18 -15.69 15.46
C GLY A 397 -3.68 -15.86 15.31
N MET A 398 -4.16 -15.80 14.07
CA MET A 398 -5.57 -16.09 13.76
C MET A 398 -5.84 -17.56 14.08
N SER A 399 -6.91 -17.85 14.82
CA SER A 399 -7.26 -19.24 15.11
C SER A 399 -7.62 -20.00 13.83
N VAL A 400 -7.42 -21.32 13.82
CA VAL A 400 -7.78 -22.15 12.65
C VAL A 400 -9.27 -22.03 12.30
N GLU A 401 -10.14 -21.92 13.31
CA GLU A 401 -11.58 -21.70 13.11
C GLU A 401 -11.87 -20.34 12.45
N GLU A 402 -11.24 -19.26 12.91
CA GLU A 402 -11.39 -17.95 12.27
C GLU A 402 -10.79 -17.90 10.86
N PHE A 403 -9.73 -18.68 10.62
CA PHE A 403 -9.16 -18.82 9.28
C PHE A 403 -10.11 -19.57 8.36
N GLU A 404 -10.73 -20.67 8.81
CA GLU A 404 -11.77 -21.37 8.07
C GLU A 404 -12.96 -20.45 7.76
N MET A 405 -13.44 -19.67 8.74
CA MET A 405 -14.46 -18.64 8.51
C MET A 405 -14.02 -17.60 7.46
N GLN A 406 -12.74 -17.28 7.41
CA GLN A 406 -12.18 -16.35 6.42
C GLN A 406 -12.20 -16.97 5.02
N LEU A 407 -11.86 -18.26 4.87
CA LEU A 407 -11.95 -18.98 3.60
C LEU A 407 -13.41 -19.10 3.13
N ASP A 408 -14.32 -19.47 4.02
CA ASP A 408 -15.76 -19.54 3.71
C ASP A 408 -16.30 -18.17 3.26
N ARG A 409 -15.80 -17.07 3.84
CA ARG A 409 -16.13 -15.73 3.37
C ARG A 409 -15.59 -15.48 1.96
N ILE A 410 -14.41 -15.97 1.61
CA ILE A 410 -13.84 -15.79 0.25
C ILE A 410 -14.64 -16.60 -0.78
N GLU A 411 -15.14 -17.79 -0.42
CA GLU A 411 -16.04 -18.59 -1.27
C GLU A 411 -17.43 -17.97 -1.48
N ASP A 412 -17.87 -17.14 -0.54
CA ASP A 412 -19.18 -16.51 -0.59
C ASP A 412 -19.24 -15.38 -1.64
N ASN A 413 -19.68 -15.73 -2.84
CA ASN A 413 -19.87 -14.81 -3.96
C ASN A 413 -21.24 -14.08 -3.93
N SER A 414 -21.92 -14.02 -2.77
CA SER A 414 -23.25 -13.39 -2.68
C SER A 414 -23.22 -11.86 -2.89
N TYR A 415 -22.05 -11.22 -2.85
CA TYR A 415 -21.92 -9.76 -2.84
C TYR A 415 -21.20 -9.16 -4.05
N GLY A 416 -20.32 -9.91 -4.71
CA GLY A 416 -19.53 -9.46 -5.86
C GLY A 416 -19.38 -10.57 -6.91
N ALA A 417 -18.37 -10.45 -7.76
CA ALA A 417 -18.08 -11.44 -8.80
C ALA A 417 -17.51 -12.75 -8.22
N GLY A 418 -17.04 -12.71 -6.98
CA GLY A 418 -16.26 -13.76 -6.35
C GLY A 418 -14.78 -13.46 -6.39
N LEU A 419 -14.09 -13.76 -5.29
CA LEU A 419 -12.66 -13.57 -5.15
C LEU A 419 -11.93 -14.83 -5.59
N GLU A 420 -11.14 -14.71 -6.65
CA GLU A 420 -10.26 -15.77 -7.10
C GLU A 420 -8.92 -15.68 -6.35
N PRO A 421 -8.52 -16.72 -5.60
CA PRO A 421 -7.19 -16.79 -5.01
C PRO A 421 -6.14 -16.99 -6.09
N ILE A 422 -5.20 -16.06 -6.14
CA ILE A 422 -4.08 -16.06 -7.09
C ILE A 422 -2.75 -15.84 -6.38
N THR A 423 -1.65 -16.13 -7.06
CA THR A 423 -0.30 -15.75 -6.64
C THR A 423 0.15 -14.41 -7.23
N PRO A 424 1.21 -13.77 -6.68
CA PRO A 424 1.85 -12.62 -7.30
C PRO A 424 2.29 -12.83 -8.76
N THR A 425 2.79 -14.03 -9.11
CA THR A 425 3.17 -14.38 -10.47
C THR A 425 1.95 -14.34 -11.39
N GLN A 426 0.86 -15.00 -10.99
CA GLN A 426 -0.40 -15.01 -11.74
C GLN A 426 -1.00 -13.61 -11.90
N LEU A 427 -0.86 -12.73 -10.90
CA LEU A 427 -1.32 -11.34 -11.00
C LEU A 427 -0.65 -10.59 -12.16
N LEU A 428 0.62 -10.86 -12.46
CA LEU A 428 1.34 -10.26 -13.59
C LEU A 428 1.13 -10.99 -14.92
N GLU A 429 0.85 -12.29 -14.89
CA GLU A 429 0.60 -13.06 -16.12
C GLU A 429 -0.81 -12.80 -16.68
N ASN A 430 -1.77 -12.56 -15.80
CA ASN A 430 -3.16 -12.33 -16.18
C ASN A 430 -3.40 -10.92 -16.76
N TYR A 431 -2.52 -9.94 -16.46
CA TYR A 431 -2.75 -8.51 -16.72
C TYR A 431 -1.46 -7.74 -17.03
#